data_AF-A0A5B6YFM4-F1
#
_entry.id   AF-A0A5B6YFM4-F1
#
_cell.length_a   1.000
_cell.length_b   1.000
_cell.length_c   1.000
_cell.angle_alpha   90.00
_cell.angle_beta   90.00
_cell.angle_gamma   90.00
#
_symmetry.space_group_name_H-M   'P 1'
#
loop_
_entity.id
_entity.type
_entity.pdbx_description
1 polymer ?
#
loop_
_entity_poly.entity_id
_entity_poly.type
_entity_poly.pdbx_seq_one_letter_code
_entity_poly.pdbx_strand_id
1 'polypeptide(L)'
;YLPTGPELAQSAQLIDISGDKMKLLLDFPTMGEPHYAQALPASMIKDKQLKFHSLAGNTNPYVTRAESLGGVSREGKTVHARMVATRSHFAPDNIEGIQVGDTVKFHVTN
;
A
#
# COMPACT_ATOMS: atom_id res chain seq x y z
N TYR A 1 -12.33 14.99 -22.72
CA TYR A 1 -11.75 13.63 -22.72
C TYR A 1 -12.61 12.70 -23.57
N LEU A 2 -12.16 11.46 -23.83
CA LEU A 2 -13.05 10.45 -24.42
C LEU A 2 -14.23 10.20 -23.47
N PRO A 3 -15.45 9.97 -23.98
CA PRO A 3 -16.60 9.64 -23.14
C PRO A 3 -16.37 8.34 -22.34
N THR A 4 -16.62 8.36 -21.04
CA THR A 4 -16.43 7.21 -20.11
C THR A 4 -17.73 6.65 -19.56
N GLY A 5 -18.88 7.08 -20.09
CA GLY A 5 -20.20 6.75 -19.56
C GLY A 5 -20.82 7.93 -18.79
N PRO A 6 -21.87 7.68 -17.98
CA PRO A 6 -22.60 8.74 -17.28
C PRO A 6 -21.78 9.47 -16.21
N GLU A 7 -20.83 8.77 -15.58
CA GLU A 7 -19.90 9.37 -14.63
C GLU A 7 -18.68 9.90 -15.39
N LEU A 8 -18.58 11.23 -15.45
CA LEU A 8 -17.51 11.93 -16.14
C LEU A 8 -16.38 12.25 -15.17
N ALA A 9 -15.15 12.21 -15.67
CA ALA A 9 -14.00 12.74 -14.94
C ALA A 9 -14.08 14.27 -14.83
N GLN A 10 -13.62 14.81 -13.70
CA GLN A 10 -13.50 16.26 -13.50
C GLN A 10 -12.19 16.75 -14.09
N SER A 11 -12.21 17.91 -14.75
CA SER A 11 -10.99 18.50 -15.33
C SER A 11 -10.18 19.23 -14.26
N ALA A 12 -8.90 18.88 -14.13
CA ALA A 12 -7.91 19.68 -13.43
C ALA A 12 -6.93 20.27 -14.45
N GLN A 13 -6.66 21.56 -14.32
CA GLN A 13 -5.86 22.31 -15.27
C GLN A 13 -4.60 22.88 -14.61
N LEU A 14 -3.43 22.58 -15.19
CA LEU A 14 -2.18 23.21 -14.84
C LEU A 14 -1.98 24.46 -15.69
N ILE A 15 -1.93 25.62 -15.03
CA ILE A 15 -1.79 26.92 -15.67
C ILE A 15 -0.45 27.53 -15.24
N ASP A 16 0.40 27.85 -16.21
CA ASP A 16 1.63 28.61 -15.97
C ASP A 16 1.28 30.09 -15.77
N ILE A 17 1.73 30.63 -14.64
CA ILE A 17 1.53 32.02 -14.21
C ILE A 17 2.87 32.75 -14.05
N SER A 18 3.97 32.22 -14.58
CA SER A 18 5.33 32.77 -14.39
C SER A 18 5.64 34.02 -15.24
N GLY A 19 4.85 34.30 -16.27
CA GLY A 19 5.00 35.47 -17.14
C GLY A 19 3.75 36.36 -17.16
N ASP A 20 3.74 37.35 -18.06
CA ASP A 20 2.70 38.39 -18.11
C ASP A 20 1.29 37.88 -18.50
N LYS A 21 1.21 36.68 -19.10
CA LYS A 21 -0.04 36.05 -19.50
C LYS A 21 -0.08 34.61 -19.03
N MET A 22 -1.21 34.23 -18.44
CA MET A 22 -1.48 32.84 -18.09
C MET A 22 -1.46 31.94 -19.32
N LYS A 23 -0.86 30.76 -19.18
CA LYS A 23 -0.83 29.74 -20.24
C LYS A 23 -1.34 28.42 -19.68
N LEU A 24 -2.40 27.86 -20.27
CA LEU A 24 -2.81 26.50 -19.99
C LEU A 24 -1.71 25.55 -20.50
N LEU A 25 -1.07 24.82 -19.59
CA LEU A 25 -0.02 23.86 -19.92
C LEU A 25 -0.56 22.44 -20.09
N LEU A 26 -1.51 22.06 -19.23
CA LEU A 26 -2.04 20.70 -19.17
C LEU A 26 -3.47 20.71 -18.68
N ASP A 27 -4.29 19.85 -19.29
CA ASP A 27 -5.63 19.52 -18.83
C ASP A 27 -5.69 18.00 -18.61
N PHE A 28 -6.00 17.57 -17.39
CA PHE A 28 -5.96 16.15 -17.01
C PHE A 28 -7.17 15.73 -16.16
N PRO A 29 -7.67 14.50 -16.38
CA PRO A 29 -8.85 14.01 -15.69
C PRO A 29 -8.56 13.66 -14.23
N THR A 30 -9.51 13.96 -13.36
CA THR A 30 -9.53 13.60 -11.93
C THR A 30 -10.82 12.88 -11.58
N MET A 31 -10.79 12.06 -10.52
CA MET A 31 -11.92 11.28 -10.03
C MET A 31 -12.38 11.81 -8.67
N GLY A 32 -13.68 11.71 -8.38
CA GLY A 32 -14.23 11.99 -7.04
C GLY A 32 -14.31 13.46 -6.65
N GLU A 33 -14.32 14.38 -7.63
CA GLU A 33 -14.54 15.82 -7.44
C GLU A 33 -13.63 16.48 -6.39
N PRO A 34 -12.30 16.51 -6.60
CA PRO A 34 -11.40 17.15 -5.64
C PRO A 34 -11.70 18.64 -5.48
N HIS A 35 -11.99 19.08 -4.25
CA HIS A 35 -12.37 20.47 -3.95
C HIS A 35 -11.19 21.41 -3.70
N TYR A 36 -10.07 20.90 -3.19
CA TYR A 36 -8.90 21.70 -2.82
C TYR A 36 -7.61 20.96 -3.19
N ALA A 37 -6.57 21.74 -3.50
CA ALA A 37 -5.23 21.25 -3.74
C ALA A 37 -4.20 22.15 -3.07
N GLN A 38 -3.06 21.57 -2.67
CA GLN A 38 -1.93 22.29 -2.11
C GLN A 38 -0.63 21.80 -2.76
N ALA A 39 0.23 22.73 -3.15
CA ALA A 39 1.57 22.46 -3.64
C ALA A 39 2.62 22.88 -2.62
N LEU A 40 3.70 22.11 -2.52
CA LEU A 40 4.88 22.44 -1.72
C LEU A 40 6.16 22.04 -2.47
N PRO A 41 7.29 22.73 -2.25
CA PRO A 41 8.58 22.32 -2.78
C PRO A 41 8.96 20.89 -2.35
N ALA A 42 9.39 20.07 -3.30
CA ALA A 42 9.80 18.69 -3.03
C ALA A 42 10.93 18.59 -1.98
N SER A 43 11.81 19.61 -1.90
CA SER A 43 12.87 19.71 -0.89
C SER A 43 12.36 19.70 0.55
N MET A 44 11.11 20.09 0.81
CA MET A 44 10.54 20.09 2.15
C MET A 44 10.18 18.69 2.68
N ILE A 45 10.04 17.69 1.79
CA ILE A 45 9.58 16.34 2.15
C ILE A 45 10.47 15.19 1.66
N LYS A 46 11.27 15.39 0.60
CA LYS A 46 12.07 14.31 -0.02
C LYS A 46 12.96 13.56 0.99
N ASP A 47 13.58 14.29 1.92
CA ASP A 47 14.52 13.73 2.89
C ASP A 47 13.82 13.13 4.13
N LYS A 48 12.50 13.32 4.23
CA LYS A 48 11.63 12.80 5.30
C LYS A 48 10.89 11.53 4.88
N GLN A 49 11.11 11.03 3.66
CA GLN A 49 10.46 9.83 3.17
C GLN A 49 10.98 8.58 3.92
N LEU A 50 10.06 7.85 4.54
CA LEU A 50 10.35 6.56 5.13
C LEU A 50 10.64 5.54 4.01
N LYS A 51 11.84 4.98 3.99
CA LYS A 51 12.26 4.03 2.94
C LYS A 51 11.86 2.59 3.25
N PHE A 52 11.94 2.20 4.52
CA PHE A 52 11.57 0.87 4.99
C PHE A 52 11.18 0.94 6.47
N HIS A 53 10.37 -0.02 6.91
CA HIS A 53 10.08 -0.20 8.33
C HIS A 53 11.17 -1.08 8.96
N SER A 54 11.72 -0.64 10.10
CA SER A 54 12.70 -1.45 10.82
C SER A 54 12.07 -2.74 11.32
N LEU A 55 12.53 -3.87 10.80
CA LEU A 55 12.10 -5.18 11.30
C LEU A 55 12.45 -5.32 12.78
N ALA A 56 13.64 -4.90 13.21
CA ALA A 56 14.10 -4.92 14.61
C ALA A 56 13.09 -4.25 15.56
N GLY A 57 12.55 -3.09 15.16
CA GLY A 57 11.59 -2.32 15.94
C GLY A 57 10.14 -2.79 15.87
N ASN A 58 9.82 -3.85 15.11
CA ASN A 58 8.44 -4.31 14.97
C ASN A 58 7.95 -5.01 16.26
N THR A 59 6.98 -4.39 16.93
CA THR A 59 6.37 -4.87 18.18
C THR A 59 5.08 -5.65 17.98
N ASN A 60 4.71 -5.99 16.73
CA ASN A 60 3.52 -6.79 16.48
C ASN A 60 3.66 -8.18 17.14
N PRO A 61 2.66 -8.67 17.89
CA PRO A 61 2.73 -9.95 18.59
C PRO A 61 2.91 -11.17 17.67
N TYR A 62 2.65 -11.03 16.37
CA TYR A 62 2.79 -12.07 15.36
C TYR A 62 3.92 -11.81 14.36
N VAL A 63 4.87 -10.92 14.68
CA VAL A 63 6.03 -10.66 13.82
C VAL A 63 6.86 -11.93 13.60
N THR A 64 7.23 -12.17 12.34
CA THR A 64 8.13 -13.27 11.96
C THR A 64 9.44 -12.66 11.47
N ARG A 65 10.50 -12.76 12.27
CA ARG A 65 11.77 -12.05 12.03
C ARG A 65 12.77 -12.82 11.17
N ALA A 66 12.52 -14.10 10.97
CA ALA A 66 13.33 -15.00 10.16
C ALA A 66 12.42 -16.12 9.64
N GLU A 67 12.75 -16.68 8.48
CA GLU A 67 11.96 -17.76 7.86
C GLU A 67 11.82 -18.97 8.79
N SER A 68 12.86 -19.29 9.56
CA SER A 68 12.85 -20.38 10.55
C SER A 68 11.90 -20.17 11.74
N LEU A 69 11.40 -18.94 11.93
CA LEU A 69 10.39 -18.60 12.94
C LEU A 69 8.97 -18.61 12.36
N GLY A 70 8.84 -18.78 11.05
CA GLY A 70 7.56 -18.99 10.38
C GLY A 70 7.01 -20.39 10.69
N GLY A 71 5.73 -20.59 10.38
CA GLY A 71 5.07 -21.87 10.58
C GLY A 71 3.58 -21.74 10.82
N VAL A 72 2.96 -22.88 11.08
CA VAL A 72 1.52 -23.01 11.30
C VAL A 72 1.27 -23.48 12.73
N SER A 73 0.46 -22.73 13.49
CA SER A 73 0.03 -23.13 14.83
C SER A 73 -1.49 -23.15 14.93
N ARG A 74 -2.04 -24.01 15.80
CA ARG A 74 -3.48 -24.20 15.96
C ARG A 74 -3.93 -23.86 17.39
N GLU A 75 -5.00 -23.10 17.48
CA GLU A 75 -5.72 -22.77 18.71
C GLU A 75 -7.22 -23.08 18.49
N GLY A 76 -7.63 -24.30 18.84
CA GLY A 76 -8.97 -24.80 18.54
C GLY A 76 -9.26 -24.85 17.03
N LYS A 77 -10.29 -24.11 16.59
CA LYS A 77 -10.63 -23.93 15.17
C LYS A 77 -9.89 -22.76 14.51
N THR A 78 -9.06 -22.01 15.24
CA THR A 78 -8.26 -20.94 14.67
C THR A 78 -6.88 -21.48 14.31
N VAL A 79 -6.45 -21.27 13.07
CA VAL A 79 -5.13 -21.63 12.58
C VAL A 79 -4.36 -20.34 12.29
N HIS A 80 -3.18 -20.19 12.88
CA HIS A 80 -2.29 -19.05 12.66
C HIS A 80 -1.17 -19.47 11.71
N ALA A 81 -1.12 -18.88 10.52
CA ALA A 81 -0.03 -19.03 9.58
C ALA A 81 0.91 -17.82 9.70
N ARG A 82 2.04 -18.00 10.38
CA ARG A 82 3.09 -16.98 10.49
C ARG A 82 4.08 -17.17 9.37
N MET A 83 4.32 -16.12 8.58
CA MET A 83 5.17 -16.23 7.40
C MET A 83 6.00 -14.96 7.18
N VAL A 84 7.13 -15.17 6.50
CA VAL A 84 7.98 -14.11 5.95
C VAL A 84 7.71 -14.02 4.45
N ALA A 85 7.65 -12.79 3.94
CA ALA A 85 7.53 -12.50 2.52
C ALA A 85 8.83 -11.83 2.03
N THR A 86 9.72 -12.61 1.43
CA THR A 86 10.97 -12.09 0.86
C THR A 86 10.83 -12.01 -0.65
N ARG A 87 10.58 -10.79 -1.17
CA ARG A 87 10.51 -10.51 -2.63
C ARG A 87 9.40 -11.31 -3.34
N SER A 88 9.76 -12.46 -3.94
CA SER A 88 8.82 -13.34 -4.67
C SER A 88 8.62 -14.68 -3.96
N HIS A 89 9.11 -14.81 -2.73
CA HIS A 89 9.07 -16.03 -1.93
C HIS A 89 8.32 -15.80 -0.62
N PHE A 90 7.55 -16.81 -0.21
CA PHE A 90 6.93 -16.88 1.11
C PHE A 90 7.51 -18.07 1.88
N ALA A 91 7.80 -17.88 3.16
CA ALA A 91 8.27 -18.94 4.04
C ALA A 91 7.38 -19.00 5.30
N PRO A 92 6.60 -20.07 5.52
CA PRO A 92 6.40 -21.20 4.62
C PRO A 92 5.57 -20.84 3.38
N ASP A 93 5.80 -21.56 2.28
CA ASP A 93 5.01 -21.48 1.03
C ASP A 93 3.88 -22.52 1.00
N ASN A 94 4.03 -23.65 1.70
CA ASN A 94 3.00 -24.66 1.90
C ASN A 94 2.40 -24.58 3.31
N ILE A 95 1.08 -24.47 3.40
CA ILE A 95 0.33 -24.42 4.65
C ILE A 95 -0.54 -25.66 4.74
N GLU A 96 -0.11 -26.61 5.57
CA GLU A 96 -0.75 -27.91 5.72
C GLU A 96 -1.57 -28.00 7.03
N GLY A 97 -2.46 -28.99 7.12
CA GLY A 97 -3.19 -29.29 8.35
C GLY A 97 -4.40 -28.40 8.65
N ILE A 98 -4.86 -27.60 7.69
CA ILE A 98 -6.13 -26.85 7.75
C ILE A 98 -7.30 -27.80 7.44
N GLN A 99 -8.43 -27.61 8.12
CA GLN A 99 -9.66 -28.38 7.95
C GLN A 99 -10.84 -27.48 7.57
N VAL A 100 -11.85 -28.06 6.92
CA VAL A 100 -13.09 -27.35 6.59
C VAL A 100 -13.74 -26.80 7.86
N GLY A 101 -14.01 -25.50 7.87
CA GLY A 101 -14.59 -24.80 9.03
C GLY A 101 -13.56 -24.17 9.97
N ASP A 102 -12.25 -24.26 9.67
CA ASP A 102 -11.22 -23.48 10.38
C ASP A 102 -11.29 -21.99 10.02
N THR A 103 -10.94 -21.14 10.99
CA THR A 103 -10.62 -19.73 10.78
C THR A 103 -9.11 -19.57 10.64
N VAL A 104 -8.65 -19.25 9.44
CA VAL A 104 -7.21 -19.12 9.16
C VAL A 104 -6.79 -17.65 9.22
N LYS A 105 -5.80 -17.34 10.06
CA LYS A 105 -5.21 -16.00 10.22
C LYS A 105 -3.79 -16.00 9.67
N PHE A 106 -3.56 -15.20 8.64
CA PHE A 106 -2.24 -15.00 8.06
C PHE A 106 -1.54 -13.82 8.72
N HIS A 107 -0.33 -14.06 9.21
CA HIS A 107 0.55 -13.05 9.81
C HIS A 107 1.79 -12.95 8.94
N VAL A 108 1.79 -11.98 8.03
CA VAL A 108 2.83 -11.82 7.02
C VAL A 108 3.77 -10.70 7.42
N THR A 109 5.06 -10.98 7.49
CA THR A 109 6.12 -9.98 7.68
C THR A 109 6.96 -9.88 6.41
N ASN A 110 7.04 -8.68 5.81
CA ASN A 110 7.89 -8.38 4.65
C ASN A 110 9.12 -7.59 5.12
#